data_AF-W1NZU8-F1
#
_entry.id   AF-W1NZU8-F1
#
_cell.length_a   1.000
_cell.length_b   1.000
_cell.length_c   1.000
_cell.angle_alpha   90.00
_cell.angle_beta   90.00
_cell.angle_gamma   90.00
#
_symmetry.space_group_name_H-M   'P 1'
#
loop_
_entity.id
_entity.type
_entity.pdbx_description
1 polymer ?
#
loop_
_entity_poly.entity_id
_entity_poly.type
_entity_poly.pdbx_seq_one_letter_code
_entity_poly.pdbx_strand_id
1 'polypeptide(L)'
;MASLRSNLVPSLNFLLPRPMNNNFKTRSRILCVGWDPEGLLGPPQTGHITRLEFKRTLEKDAGAREAFERQVREEQQQRRTARQGRVVPDTVEGLVEYFLDTEARELEFEIARLRPRLNEEFFKHLQFELGQLRFAVTKTKDMEDRLIELEAMQKVLLEGTEAYDRMQADLILAKERLARIFQSKDKKATLLEMVEKNEINRSLLTILDENIATAYKDDQKQAAEFMEKIRAAILKYMTV
;
A
#
# COMPACT_ATOMS: atom_id res chain seq x y z
N MET A 1 -20.25 -57.35 44.42
CA MET A 1 -19.84 -56.18 43.62
C MET A 1 -19.61 -56.64 42.19
N ALA A 2 -20.12 -55.84 41.24
CA ALA A 2 -19.85 -55.72 39.79
C ALA A 2 -18.61 -56.45 39.23
N SER A 3 -18.50 -56.88 37.96
CA SER A 3 -19.37 -56.85 36.78
C SER A 3 -18.58 -57.49 35.61
N LEU A 4 -19.28 -58.15 34.69
CA LEU A 4 -18.99 -58.38 33.26
C LEU A 4 -17.79 -59.26 32.82
N ARG A 5 -18.13 -60.45 32.34
CA ARG A 5 -17.54 -61.07 31.14
C ARG A 5 -18.64 -61.14 30.08
N SER A 6 -18.33 -60.76 28.84
CA SER A 6 -18.35 -61.64 27.67
C SER A 6 -18.49 -60.85 26.37
N ASN A 7 -17.46 -60.93 25.53
CA ASN A 7 -17.55 -60.73 24.09
C ASN A 7 -18.48 -61.77 23.47
N LEU A 8 -19.26 -61.39 22.44
CA LEU A 8 -19.31 -62.07 21.13
C LEU A 8 -20.30 -61.36 20.18
N VAL A 9 -19.78 -61.12 18.98
CA VAL A 9 -20.34 -60.65 17.70
C VAL A 9 -21.15 -61.80 17.04
N PRO A 10 -21.83 -61.69 15.87
CA PRO A 10 -22.52 -60.60 15.14
C PRO A 10 -24.01 -60.92 14.88
N SER A 11 -24.76 -59.97 14.32
CA SER A 11 -25.88 -60.31 13.41
C SER A 11 -26.05 -59.24 12.35
N LEU A 12 -26.04 -59.70 11.09
CA LEU A 12 -26.33 -58.95 9.87
C LEU A 12 -27.69 -58.26 9.95
N ASN A 13 -27.78 -57.02 9.47
CA ASN A 13 -29.03 -56.52 8.90
C ASN A 13 -28.77 -55.71 7.64
N PHE A 14 -29.54 -56.09 6.63
CA PHE A 14 -29.51 -55.63 5.26
C PHE A 14 -30.02 -54.19 5.11
N LEU A 15 -29.38 -53.48 4.18
CA LEU A 15 -29.94 -52.51 3.23
C LEU A 15 -31.27 -51.82 3.60
N LEU A 16 -31.17 -50.55 3.97
CA LEU A 16 -32.18 -49.54 3.62
C LEU A 16 -31.49 -48.36 2.93
N PRO A 17 -31.85 -48.02 1.69
CA PRO A 17 -31.33 -46.82 1.03
C PRO A 17 -31.92 -45.58 1.69
N ARG A 18 -31.05 -44.63 2.06
CA ARG A 18 -31.46 -43.28 2.45
C ARG A 18 -32.23 -42.64 1.29
N PRO A 19 -33.42 -42.06 1.51
CA PRO A 19 -34.13 -41.38 0.45
C PRO A 19 -33.30 -40.20 -0.03
N MET A 20 -32.90 -40.24 -1.31
CA MET A 20 -32.45 -39.05 -2.03
C MET A 20 -33.59 -38.04 -1.95
N ASN A 21 -33.36 -36.94 -1.24
CA ASN A 21 -34.26 -35.81 -1.25
C ASN A 21 -34.14 -35.17 -2.65
N ASN A 22 -34.90 -35.73 -3.58
CA ASN A 22 -35.13 -35.19 -4.90
C ASN A 22 -35.86 -33.86 -4.69
N ASN A 23 -35.09 -32.78 -4.59
CA ASN A 23 -35.60 -31.44 -4.84
C ASN A 23 -36.05 -31.42 -6.30
N PHE A 24 -37.28 -31.86 -6.52
CA PHE A 24 -38.02 -31.66 -7.74
C PHE A 24 -37.96 -30.17 -8.03
N LYS A 25 -37.14 -29.80 -9.02
CA LYS A 25 -37.23 -28.53 -9.71
C LYS A 25 -38.68 -28.43 -10.19
N THR A 26 -39.52 -27.74 -9.44
CA THR A 26 -40.81 -27.26 -9.92
C THR A 26 -40.50 -26.45 -11.15
N ARG A 27 -40.70 -27.04 -12.33
CA ARG A 27 -40.76 -26.28 -13.58
C ARG A 27 -41.97 -25.37 -13.42
N SER A 28 -41.73 -24.13 -13.02
CA SER A 28 -42.73 -23.07 -13.09
C SER A 28 -43.14 -22.95 -14.55
N ARG A 29 -44.23 -23.61 -14.92
CA ARG A 29 -44.84 -23.51 -16.24
C ARG A 29 -45.35 -22.07 -16.32
N ILE A 30 -44.71 -21.25 -17.16
CA ILE A 30 -45.11 -19.85 -17.36
C ILE A 30 -46.54 -19.89 -17.93
N LEU A 31 -47.52 -19.58 -17.08
CA LEU A 31 -48.87 -19.28 -17.51
C LEU A 31 -48.81 -17.84 -18.01
N CYS A 32 -49.11 -17.61 -19.30
CA CYS A 32 -49.26 -16.25 -19.82
C CYS A 32 -50.43 -15.58 -19.09
N VAL A 33 -50.13 -14.83 -18.02
CA VAL A 33 -51.11 -14.00 -17.33
C VAL A 33 -51.24 -12.70 -18.14
N GLY A 34 -51.99 -12.78 -19.23
CA GLY A 34 -52.31 -11.63 -20.09
C GLY A 34 -53.60 -10.92 -19.69
N TRP A 35 -54.19 -11.25 -18.53
CA TRP A 35 -55.45 -10.69 -18.07
C TRP A 35 -55.24 -9.88 -16.79
N ASP A 36 -55.12 -8.57 -16.96
CA ASP A 36 -55.12 -7.55 -15.90
C ASP A 36 -56.11 -6.44 -16.30
N PRO A 37 -57.42 -6.64 -16.08
CA PRO A 37 -58.47 -5.71 -16.54
C PRO A 37 -58.50 -4.39 -15.76
N GLU A 38 -57.92 -4.38 -14.55
CA GLU A 38 -57.86 -3.21 -13.65
C GLU A 38 -56.51 -2.48 -13.75
N GLY A 39 -55.57 -3.00 -14.54
CA GLY A 39 -54.25 -2.39 -14.80
C GLY A 39 -53.35 -2.26 -13.56
N LEU A 40 -53.55 -3.12 -12.55
CA LEU A 40 -52.88 -3.02 -11.25
C LEU A 40 -51.41 -3.43 -11.30
N LEU A 41 -51.01 -4.27 -12.25
CA LEU A 41 -49.67 -4.90 -12.29
C LEU A 41 -48.68 -4.19 -13.21
N GLY A 42 -49.16 -3.24 -14.03
CA GLY A 42 -48.32 -2.49 -14.97
C GLY A 42 -47.71 -3.36 -16.08
N PRO A 43 -47.03 -2.76 -17.08
CA PRO A 43 -46.41 -3.52 -18.15
C PRO A 43 -45.26 -4.38 -17.62
N PRO A 44 -45.04 -5.59 -18.18
CA PRO A 44 -43.97 -6.48 -17.75
C PRO A 44 -42.61 -5.80 -17.89
N GLN A 45 -41.89 -5.66 -16.78
CA GLN A 45 -40.53 -5.14 -16.80
C GLN A 45 -39.59 -6.21 -17.39
N THR A 46 -38.87 -5.85 -18.44
CA THR A 46 -37.85 -6.71 -19.05
C THR A 46 -36.47 -6.42 -18.44
N GLY A 47 -35.49 -7.32 -18.61
CA GLY A 47 -34.11 -7.10 -18.13
C GLY A 47 -33.82 -7.53 -16.67
N HIS A 48 -34.68 -8.33 -16.04
CA HIS A 48 -34.40 -8.86 -14.70
C HIS A 48 -33.18 -9.79 -14.66
N ILE A 49 -32.96 -10.60 -15.71
CA ILE A 49 -31.82 -11.51 -15.83
C ILE A 49 -30.52 -10.70 -15.94
N THR A 50 -30.48 -9.72 -16.84
CA THR A 50 -29.29 -8.86 -17.03
C THR A 50 -28.97 -8.05 -15.77
N ARG A 51 -29.98 -7.56 -15.03
CA ARG A 51 -29.78 -6.87 -13.74
C ARG A 51 -29.19 -7.81 -12.68
N LEU A 52 -29.65 -9.05 -12.59
CA LEU A 52 -29.13 -10.04 -11.65
C LEU A 52 -27.72 -10.50 -12.01
N GLU A 53 -27.43 -10.67 -13.29
CA GLU A 53 -26.09 -10.99 -13.79
C GLU A 53 -25.11 -9.86 -13.50
N PHE A 54 -25.50 -8.61 -13.79
CA PHE A 54 -24.71 -7.42 -13.47
C PHE A 54 -24.46 -7.27 -11.97
N LYS A 55 -25.47 -7.53 -11.13
CA LYS A 55 -25.30 -7.53 -9.67
C LYS A 55 -24.29 -8.60 -9.23
N ARG A 56 -24.38 -9.81 -9.79
CA ARG A 56 -23.47 -10.92 -9.47
C ARG A 56 -22.03 -10.65 -9.94
N THR A 57 -21.83 -10.01 -11.09
CA THR A 57 -20.49 -9.60 -11.53
C THR A 57 -19.92 -8.53 -10.60
N LEU A 58 -20.71 -7.53 -10.22
CA LEU A 58 -20.28 -6.52 -9.26
C LEU A 58 -19.92 -7.11 -7.89
N GLU A 59 -20.69 -8.07 -7.39
CA GLU A 59 -20.39 -8.78 -6.13
C GLU A 59 -19.11 -9.61 -6.22
N LYS A 60 -18.89 -10.30 -7.35
CA LYS A 60 -17.64 -11.03 -7.59
C LYS A 60 -16.44 -10.10 -7.70
N ASP A 61 -16.59 -8.97 -8.40
CA ASP A 61 -15.56 -7.95 -8.55
C ASP A 61 -15.26 -7.30 -7.20
N ALA A 62 -16.28 -7.05 -6.37
CA ALA A 62 -16.12 -6.55 -5.00
C ALA A 62 -15.37 -7.57 -4.14
N GLY A 63 -15.74 -8.85 -4.18
CA GLY A 63 -15.03 -9.91 -3.45
C GLY A 63 -13.59 -10.09 -3.92
N ALA A 64 -13.32 -9.98 -5.22
CA ALA A 64 -11.98 -10.03 -5.78
C ALA A 64 -11.13 -8.81 -5.36
N ARG A 65 -11.71 -7.62 -5.38
CA ARG A 65 -11.07 -6.39 -4.87
C ARG A 65 -10.74 -6.51 -3.39
N GLU A 66 -11.68 -6.95 -2.57
CA GLU A 66 -11.44 -7.16 -1.15
C GLU A 66 -10.35 -8.20 -0.87
N ALA A 67 -10.34 -9.31 -1.60
CA ALA A 67 -9.31 -10.35 -1.44
C ALA A 67 -7.92 -9.81 -1.82
N PHE A 68 -7.83 -9.07 -2.93
CA PHE A 68 -6.61 -8.40 -3.34
C PHE A 68 -6.13 -7.38 -2.32
N GLU A 69 -7.04 -6.53 -1.79
CA GLU A 69 -6.69 -5.57 -0.75
C GLU A 69 -6.20 -6.24 0.54
N ARG A 70 -6.78 -7.39 0.93
CA ARG A 70 -6.31 -8.16 2.09
C ARG A 70 -4.88 -8.66 1.85
N GLN A 71 -4.60 -9.24 0.69
CA GLN A 71 -3.24 -9.67 0.32
C GLN A 71 -2.24 -8.51 0.37
N VAL A 72 -2.60 -7.36 -0.21
CA VAL A 72 -1.74 -6.16 -0.17
C VAL A 72 -1.47 -5.71 1.27
N ARG A 73 -2.48 -5.75 2.15
CA ARG A 73 -2.33 -5.40 3.57
C ARG A 73 -1.43 -6.40 4.30
N GLU A 74 -1.61 -7.69 4.07
CA GLU A 74 -0.80 -8.75 4.67
C GLU A 74 0.66 -8.64 4.23
N GLU A 75 0.94 -8.44 2.94
CA GLU A 75 2.29 -8.20 2.44
C GLU A 75 2.92 -6.95 3.08
N GLN A 76 2.17 -5.85 3.16
CA GLN A 76 2.66 -4.63 3.81
C GLN A 76 2.99 -4.87 5.29
N GLN A 77 2.17 -5.64 6.00
CA GLN A 77 2.43 -6.00 7.39
C GLN A 77 3.67 -6.87 7.52
N GLN A 78 3.81 -7.90 6.68
CA GLN A 78 4.99 -8.76 6.67
C GLN A 78 6.28 -7.96 6.44
N ARG A 79 6.26 -7.03 5.48
CA ARG A 79 7.39 -6.12 5.22
C ARG A 79 7.69 -5.24 6.45
N ARG A 80 6.66 -4.67 7.08
CA ARG A 80 6.83 -3.91 8.33
C ARG A 80 7.46 -4.75 9.44
N THR A 81 7.00 -5.99 9.62
CA THR A 81 7.57 -6.89 10.64
C THR A 81 9.02 -7.26 10.32
N ALA A 82 9.36 -7.48 9.04
CA ALA A 82 10.72 -7.73 8.62
C ALA A 82 11.64 -6.54 8.94
N ARG A 83 11.22 -5.31 8.64
CA ARG A 83 11.96 -4.08 8.98
C ARG A 83 12.20 -3.93 10.48
N GLN A 84 11.21 -4.25 11.29
CA GLN A 84 11.31 -4.17 12.75
C GLN A 84 12.24 -5.24 13.33
N GLY A 85 12.33 -6.41 12.69
CA GLY A 85 13.24 -7.48 13.08
C GLY A 85 14.70 -7.24 12.71
N ARG A 86 15.00 -6.34 11.77
CA ARG A 86 16.37 -6.02 11.37
C ARG A 86 17.06 -5.18 12.46
N VAL A 87 18.21 -5.67 12.91
CA VAL A 87 19.09 -4.99 13.87
C VAL A 87 20.12 -4.18 13.09
N VAL A 88 20.19 -2.88 13.36
CA VAL A 88 21.15 -1.97 12.72
C VAL A 88 22.50 -2.11 13.43
N PRO A 89 23.59 -2.47 12.71
CA PRO A 89 24.92 -2.57 13.31
C PRO A 89 25.50 -1.20 13.74
N ASP A 90 26.32 -1.19 14.79
CA ASP A 90 26.95 0.05 15.30
C ASP A 90 28.26 0.41 14.58
N THR A 91 28.92 -0.57 13.97
CA THR A 91 30.19 -0.42 13.24
C THR A 91 30.00 0.01 11.79
N VAL A 92 30.94 0.78 11.23
CA VAL A 92 30.92 1.23 9.82
C VAL A 92 31.00 0.05 8.84
N GLU A 93 31.89 -0.92 9.09
CA GLU A 93 32.01 -2.16 8.31
C GLU A 93 30.70 -2.97 8.34
N GLY A 94 30.13 -3.16 9.53
CA GLY A 94 28.83 -3.83 9.66
C GLY A 94 27.68 -3.11 8.93
N LEU A 95 27.73 -1.78 8.82
CA LEU A 95 26.76 -1.03 8.01
C LEU A 95 26.91 -1.30 6.51
N VAL A 96 28.14 -1.47 6.02
CA VAL A 96 28.39 -1.85 4.61
C VAL A 96 27.74 -3.19 4.30
N GLU A 97 28.03 -4.22 5.12
CA GLU A 97 27.40 -5.54 4.94
C GLU A 97 25.88 -5.47 5.07
N TYR A 98 25.37 -4.68 6.03
CA TYR A 98 23.93 -4.49 6.20
C TYR A 98 23.24 -3.99 4.94
N PHE A 99 23.86 -3.05 4.21
CA PHE A 99 23.31 -2.52 2.96
C PHE A 99 23.44 -3.49 1.78
N LEU A 100 24.51 -4.29 1.73
CA LEU A 100 24.65 -5.34 0.72
C LEU A 100 23.62 -6.45 0.91
N ASP A 101 23.29 -6.79 2.16
CA ASP A 101 22.22 -7.74 2.52
C ASP A 101 20.82 -7.11 2.48
N THR A 102 20.68 -5.85 2.04
CA THR A 102 19.38 -5.19 1.95
C THR A 102 18.79 -5.35 0.56
N GLU A 103 17.54 -5.80 0.49
CA GLU A 103 16.81 -5.88 -0.77
C GLU A 103 16.65 -4.50 -1.42
N ALA A 104 16.74 -4.43 -2.76
CA ALA A 104 16.64 -3.17 -3.49
C ALA A 104 15.37 -2.34 -3.18
N ARG A 105 14.24 -3.01 -2.88
CA ARG A 105 12.96 -2.36 -2.53
C ARG A 105 12.95 -1.75 -1.13
N GLU A 106 13.84 -2.21 -0.25
CA GLU A 106 13.95 -1.77 1.13
C GLU A 106 15.10 -0.76 1.32
N LEU A 107 16.03 -0.68 0.36
CA LEU A 107 17.14 0.28 0.38
C LEU A 107 16.65 1.72 0.58
N GLU A 108 15.61 2.17 -0.13
CA GLU A 108 15.07 3.52 0.03
C GLU A 108 14.66 3.82 1.48
N PHE A 109 14.01 2.84 2.13
CA PHE A 109 13.59 2.97 3.52
C PHE A 109 14.79 2.97 4.47
N GLU A 110 15.75 2.07 4.28
CA GLU A 110 16.94 1.98 5.13
C GLU A 110 17.85 3.20 4.95
N ILE A 111 17.97 3.76 3.74
CA ILE A 111 18.67 5.02 3.47
C ILE A 111 18.01 6.17 4.25
N ALA A 112 16.68 6.28 4.19
CA ALA A 112 15.96 7.30 4.96
C ALA A 112 16.14 7.12 6.48
N ARG A 113 16.05 5.88 6.98
CA ARG A 113 16.21 5.53 8.40
C ARG A 113 17.63 5.83 8.91
N LEU A 114 18.65 5.53 8.10
CA LEU A 114 20.06 5.62 8.46
C LEU A 114 20.74 6.87 7.91
N ARG A 115 19.98 7.82 7.33
CA ARG A 115 20.51 9.08 6.80
C ARG A 115 21.49 9.79 7.75
N PRO A 116 21.24 9.89 9.08
CA PRO A 116 22.18 10.53 10.00
C PRO A 116 23.53 9.82 10.17
N ARG A 117 23.62 8.54 9.76
CA ARG A 117 24.84 7.73 9.81
C ARG A 117 25.54 7.64 8.44
N LEU A 118 24.82 7.90 7.35
CA LEU A 118 25.35 8.01 5.99
C LEU A 118 26.05 9.38 5.79
N ASN A 119 27.08 9.63 6.59
CA ASN A 119 27.86 10.86 6.57
C ASN A 119 29.10 10.73 5.68
N GLU A 120 29.82 11.84 5.50
CA GLU A 120 31.05 11.87 4.70
C GLU A 120 32.10 10.85 5.18
N GLU A 121 32.17 10.58 6.48
CA GLU A 121 33.05 9.57 7.07
C GLU A 121 32.75 8.15 6.56
N PHE A 122 31.47 7.79 6.47
CA PHE A 122 31.03 6.49 5.94
C PHE A 122 31.43 6.37 4.47
N PHE A 123 31.19 7.40 3.66
CA PHE A 123 31.55 7.37 2.25
C PHE A 123 33.06 7.37 2.02
N LYS A 124 33.85 8.03 2.88
CA LYS A 124 35.32 7.95 2.86
C LYS A 124 35.81 6.53 3.17
N HIS A 125 35.21 5.87 4.14
CA HIS A 125 35.52 4.48 4.46
C HIS A 125 35.23 3.55 3.28
N LEU A 126 34.06 3.70 2.66
CA LEU A 126 33.66 2.91 1.50
C LEU A 126 34.60 3.17 0.30
N GLN A 127 34.97 4.43 0.04
CA GLN A 127 35.93 4.76 -1.01
C GLN A 127 37.32 4.15 -0.75
N PHE A 128 37.73 4.08 0.51
CA PHE A 128 38.99 3.45 0.90
C PHE A 128 38.96 1.93 0.65
N GLU A 129 37.90 1.23 1.04
CA GLU A 129 37.71 -0.20 0.74
C GLU A 129 37.70 -0.48 -0.77
N LEU A 130 36.95 0.32 -1.53
CA LEU A 130 36.94 0.24 -3.00
C LEU A 130 38.34 0.47 -3.58
N GLY A 131 39.10 1.42 -3.03
CA GLY A 131 40.48 1.67 -3.42
C GLY A 131 41.37 0.46 -3.18
N GLN A 132 41.26 -0.18 -2.02
CA GLN A 132 42.02 -1.39 -1.71
C GLN A 132 41.72 -2.53 -2.68
N LEU A 133 40.44 -2.76 -3.01
CA LEU A 133 40.03 -3.81 -3.95
C LEU A 133 40.47 -3.50 -5.38
N ARG A 134 40.39 -2.23 -5.81
CA ARG A 134 40.80 -1.80 -7.16
C ARG A 134 42.31 -1.94 -7.40
N PHE A 135 43.12 -1.63 -6.39
CA PHE A 135 44.58 -1.63 -6.47
C PHE A 135 45.25 -2.87 -5.87
N ALA A 136 44.47 -3.90 -5.49
CA ALA A 136 45.00 -5.17 -5.02
C ALA A 136 45.89 -5.82 -6.11
N VAL A 137 47.08 -6.27 -5.70
CA VAL A 137 48.10 -6.85 -6.60
C VAL A 137 47.64 -8.19 -7.20
N THR A 138 46.83 -8.94 -6.46
CA THR A 138 46.24 -10.21 -6.90
C THR A 138 44.72 -10.06 -6.98
N LYS A 139 44.16 -10.12 -8.19
CA LYS A 139 42.71 -10.09 -8.39
C LYS A 139 42.18 -11.52 -8.46
N THR A 140 41.45 -11.93 -7.44
CA THR A 140 40.64 -13.15 -7.50
C THR A 140 39.25 -12.81 -7.99
N LYS A 141 38.54 -13.79 -8.54
CA LYS A 141 37.15 -13.59 -9.01
C LYS A 141 36.25 -13.03 -7.89
N ASP A 142 36.37 -13.56 -6.68
CA ASP A 142 35.59 -13.11 -5.53
C ASP A 142 35.85 -11.63 -5.17
N MET A 143 37.06 -11.12 -5.37
CA MET A 143 37.37 -9.70 -5.16
C MET A 143 36.76 -8.82 -6.26
N GLU A 144 36.71 -9.30 -7.50
CA GLU A 144 36.09 -8.59 -8.62
C GLU A 144 34.56 -8.52 -8.45
N ASP A 145 33.93 -9.63 -8.06
CA ASP A 145 32.50 -9.70 -7.77
C ASP A 145 32.13 -8.74 -6.62
N ARG A 146 32.90 -8.77 -5.51
CA ARG A 146 32.70 -7.87 -4.37
C ARG A 146 32.90 -6.39 -4.73
N LEU A 147 33.85 -6.09 -5.61
CA LEU A 147 34.09 -4.73 -6.10
C LEU A 147 32.86 -4.22 -6.85
N ILE A 148 32.25 -5.03 -7.72
CA ILE A 148 31.05 -4.66 -8.48
C ILE A 148 29.88 -4.38 -7.53
N GLU A 149 29.67 -5.23 -6.53
CA GLU A 149 28.61 -5.06 -5.53
C GLU A 149 28.77 -3.75 -4.75
N LEU A 150 29.99 -3.46 -4.27
CA LEU A 150 30.29 -2.24 -3.52
C LEU A 150 30.16 -0.96 -4.38
N GLU A 151 30.56 -1.00 -5.65
CA GLU A 151 30.39 0.13 -6.57
C GLU A 151 28.91 0.40 -6.88
N ALA A 152 28.13 -0.65 -7.13
CA ALA A 152 26.70 -0.53 -7.34
C ALA A 152 26.00 0.05 -6.09
N MET A 153 26.34 -0.47 -4.91
CA MET A 153 25.81 0.00 -3.64
C MET A 153 26.19 1.46 -3.38
N GLN A 154 27.46 1.85 -3.60
CA GLN A 154 27.90 3.24 -3.43
C GLN A 154 27.05 4.20 -4.24
N LYS A 155 26.82 3.86 -5.51
CA LYS A 155 26.03 4.69 -6.42
C LYS A 155 24.59 4.85 -5.92
N VAL A 156 23.95 3.74 -5.54
CA VAL A 156 22.58 3.75 -5.00
C VAL A 156 22.47 4.56 -3.71
N LEU A 157 23.44 4.43 -2.80
CA LEU A 157 23.46 5.20 -1.55
C LEU A 157 23.65 6.69 -1.80
N LEU A 158 24.53 7.09 -2.72
CA LEU A 158 24.71 8.50 -3.09
C LEU A 158 23.42 9.09 -3.69
N GLU A 159 22.86 8.44 -4.71
CA GLU A 159 21.62 8.88 -5.35
C GLU A 159 20.45 8.94 -4.34
N GLY A 160 20.34 7.93 -3.47
CA GLY A 160 19.29 7.87 -2.46
C GLY A 160 19.43 8.93 -1.38
N THR A 161 20.64 9.21 -0.89
CA THR A 161 20.87 10.29 0.09
C THR A 161 20.60 11.67 -0.49
N GLU A 162 21.00 11.93 -1.74
CA GLU A 162 20.67 13.17 -2.43
C GLU A 162 19.16 13.33 -2.64
N ALA A 163 18.47 12.27 -3.07
CA ALA A 163 17.04 12.28 -3.26
C ALA A 163 16.31 12.56 -1.93
N TYR A 164 16.76 11.93 -0.84
CA TYR A 164 16.22 12.16 0.50
C TYR A 164 16.42 13.62 0.93
N ASP A 165 17.61 14.18 0.77
CA ASP A 165 17.91 15.56 1.17
C ASP A 165 17.08 16.59 0.37
N ARG A 166 16.92 16.36 -0.95
CA ARG A 166 16.05 17.19 -1.80
C ARG A 166 14.60 17.12 -1.34
N MET A 167 14.09 15.92 -1.08
CA MET A 167 12.74 15.72 -0.55
C MET A 167 12.56 16.43 0.81
N GLN A 168 13.54 16.34 1.70
CA GLN A 168 13.49 17.01 3.00
C GLN A 168 13.43 18.53 2.84
N ALA A 169 14.27 19.11 1.98
CA ALA A 169 14.24 20.53 1.67
C ALA A 169 12.88 20.96 1.09
N ASP A 170 12.34 20.18 0.16
CA ASP A 170 11.02 20.43 -0.44
C ASP A 170 9.89 20.39 0.59
N LEU A 171 9.94 19.47 1.55
CA LEU A 171 8.95 19.38 2.64
C LEU A 171 9.02 20.59 3.58
N ILE A 172 10.21 21.09 3.89
CA ILE A 172 10.40 22.30 4.71
C ILE A 172 9.79 23.51 3.98
N LEU A 173 10.13 23.69 2.70
CA LEU A 173 9.58 24.78 1.88
C LEU A 173 8.06 24.65 1.71
N ALA A 174 7.54 23.43 1.53
CA ALA A 174 6.10 23.18 1.43
C ALA A 174 5.37 23.58 2.72
N LYS A 175 5.96 23.32 3.90
CA LYS A 175 5.40 23.76 5.18
C LYS A 175 5.33 25.28 5.28
N GLU A 176 6.40 25.99 4.89
CA GLU A 176 6.43 27.46 4.88
C GLU A 176 5.39 28.05 3.92
N ARG A 177 5.25 27.46 2.74
CA ARG A 177 4.24 27.81 1.74
C ARG A 177 2.82 27.60 2.25
N LEU A 178 2.52 26.47 2.91
CA LEU A 178 1.22 26.25 3.55
C LEU A 178 0.93 27.26 4.66
N ALA A 179 1.92 27.58 5.49
CA ALA A 179 1.78 28.60 6.53
C ALA A 179 1.43 29.96 5.91
N ARG A 180 2.09 30.33 4.80
CA ARG A 180 1.78 31.56 4.05
C ARG A 180 0.33 31.56 3.53
N ILE A 181 -0.17 30.44 3.00
CA ILE A 181 -1.56 30.32 2.53
C ILE A 181 -2.54 30.54 3.69
N PHE A 182 -2.32 29.89 4.84
CA PHE A 182 -3.23 30.01 5.99
C PHE A 182 -3.22 31.40 6.64
N GLN A 183 -2.07 32.08 6.65
CA GLN A 183 -1.94 33.43 7.20
C GLN A 183 -2.45 34.52 6.24
N SER A 184 -2.58 34.22 4.94
CA SER A 184 -3.02 35.19 3.95
C SER A 184 -4.46 35.67 4.17
N LYS A 185 -4.69 36.98 3.96
CA LYS A 185 -6.06 37.53 3.93
C LYS A 185 -6.81 37.02 2.71
N ASP A 186 -6.16 37.08 1.54
CA ASP A 186 -6.72 36.70 0.23
C ASP A 186 -6.07 35.43 -0.35
N LYS A 187 -6.56 34.29 0.13
CA LYS A 187 -6.08 32.94 -0.22
C LYS A 187 -6.00 32.69 -1.73
N LYS A 188 -6.98 33.19 -2.50
CA LYS A 188 -7.02 33.03 -3.96
C LYS A 188 -5.88 33.78 -4.65
N ALA A 189 -5.61 35.03 -4.24
CA ALA A 189 -4.54 35.83 -4.81
C ALA A 189 -3.17 35.22 -4.47
N THR A 190 -2.99 34.78 -3.22
CA THR A 190 -1.77 34.08 -2.80
C THR A 190 -1.56 32.77 -3.56
N LEU A 191 -2.62 32.00 -3.80
CA LEU A 191 -2.52 30.79 -4.62
C LEU A 191 -2.11 31.11 -6.06
N LEU A 192 -2.67 32.15 -6.69
CA LEU A 192 -2.27 32.56 -8.04
C LEU A 192 -0.80 33.01 -8.10
N GLU A 193 -0.34 33.80 -7.12
CA GLU A 193 1.07 34.20 -7.01
C GLU A 193 2.00 32.97 -6.87
N MET A 194 1.57 31.97 -6.09
CA MET A 194 2.33 30.72 -5.92
C MET A 194 2.34 29.86 -7.19
N VAL A 195 1.27 29.89 -8.00
CA VAL A 195 1.25 29.23 -9.31
C VAL A 195 2.26 29.90 -10.25
N GLU A 196 2.28 31.23 -10.31
CA GLU A 196 3.23 31.97 -11.14
C GLU A 196 4.68 31.65 -10.80
N LYS A 197 4.97 31.40 -9.52
CA LYS A 197 6.30 31.03 -9.02
C LYS A 197 6.61 29.52 -9.09
N ASN A 198 5.71 28.69 -9.63
CA ASN A 198 5.81 27.22 -9.62
C ASN A 198 6.05 26.65 -8.20
N GLU A 199 5.38 27.21 -7.20
CA GLU A 199 5.52 26.81 -5.79
C GLU A 199 4.51 25.71 -5.38
N ILE A 200 3.55 25.40 -6.26
CA ILE A 200 2.53 24.38 -6.03
C ILE A 200 3.06 22.99 -6.45
N ASN A 201 3.53 22.24 -5.45
CA ASN A 201 4.17 20.94 -5.66
C ASN A 201 3.42 19.81 -4.95
N ARG A 202 3.74 18.55 -5.30
CA ARG A 202 3.16 17.36 -4.65
C ARG A 202 3.36 17.36 -3.13
N SER A 203 4.52 17.79 -2.66
CA SER A 203 4.86 17.91 -1.23
C SER A 203 3.95 18.86 -0.45
N LEU A 204 3.44 19.91 -1.10
CA LEU A 204 2.45 20.83 -0.51
C LEU A 204 1.13 20.11 -0.24
N LEU A 205 0.70 19.29 -1.20
CA LEU A 205 -0.53 18.53 -1.12
C LEU A 205 -0.44 17.41 -0.10
N THR A 206 0.68 16.71 0.00
CA THR A 206 0.84 15.62 0.99
C THR A 206 0.74 16.14 2.42
N ILE A 207 1.38 17.28 2.73
CA ILE A 207 1.28 17.90 4.06
C ILE A 207 -0.16 18.38 4.33
N LEU A 208 -0.84 18.93 3.32
CA LEU A 208 -2.23 19.35 3.46
C LEU A 208 -3.17 18.16 3.71
N ASP A 209 -2.98 17.05 3.01
CA ASP A 209 -3.75 15.82 3.18
C ASP A 209 -3.55 15.22 4.57
N GLU A 210 -2.31 15.22 5.08
CA GLU A 210 -2.00 14.79 6.44
C GLU A 210 -2.68 15.69 7.49
N ASN A 211 -2.63 17.02 7.32
CA ASN A 211 -3.30 17.97 8.21
C ASN A 211 -4.83 17.83 8.20
N ILE A 212 -5.42 17.51 7.04
CA ILE A 212 -6.87 17.22 6.94
C ILE A 212 -7.19 15.94 7.73
N ALA A 213 -6.39 14.90 7.55
CA ALA A 213 -6.58 13.63 8.25
C ALA A 213 -6.40 13.77 9.78
N THR A 214 -5.44 14.58 10.25
CA THR A 214 -5.28 14.88 11.69
C THR A 214 -6.46 15.69 12.22
N ALA A 215 -6.91 16.72 11.50
CA ALA A 215 -8.08 17.51 11.90
C ALA A 215 -9.36 16.67 12.04
N TYR A 216 -9.56 15.67 11.17
CA TYR A 216 -10.67 14.73 11.33
C TYR A 216 -10.50 13.80 12.53
N LYS A 217 -9.27 13.37 12.85
CA LYS A 217 -9.00 12.57 14.06
C LYS A 217 -9.24 13.36 15.34
N ASP A 218 -9.00 14.67 15.31
CA ASP A 218 -9.16 15.58 16.44
C ASP A 218 -10.55 16.24 16.50
N ASP A 219 -11.53 15.74 15.73
CA ASP A 219 -12.91 16.25 15.63
C ASP A 219 -13.05 17.73 15.20
N GLN A 220 -12.01 18.31 14.59
CA GLN A 220 -11.99 19.70 14.09
C GLN A 220 -12.60 19.81 12.68
N LYS A 221 -13.89 19.47 12.56
CA LYS A 221 -14.59 19.38 11.26
C LYS A 221 -14.56 20.67 10.44
N GLN A 222 -14.72 21.83 11.08
CA GLN A 222 -14.70 23.12 10.39
C GLN A 222 -13.32 23.44 9.78
N ALA A 223 -12.24 23.09 10.49
CA ALA A 223 -10.88 23.26 9.99
C ALA A 223 -10.59 22.29 8.83
N ALA A 224 -11.02 21.03 8.95
CA ALA A 224 -10.90 20.04 7.90
C ALA A 224 -11.62 20.46 6.61
N GLU A 225 -12.88 20.88 6.69
CA GLU A 225 -13.66 21.38 5.55
C GLU A 225 -13.03 22.61 4.89
N PHE A 226 -12.43 23.50 5.68
CA PHE A 226 -11.70 24.65 5.15
C PHE A 226 -10.44 24.23 4.39
N MET A 227 -9.66 23.32 4.96
CA MET A 227 -8.46 22.78 4.30
C MET A 227 -8.81 21.98 3.04
N GLU A 228 -9.92 21.24 3.00
CA GLU A 228 -10.41 20.56 1.80
C GLU A 228 -10.76 21.55 0.67
N LYS A 229 -11.34 22.71 0.99
CA LYS A 229 -11.59 23.76 -0.01
C LYS A 229 -10.29 24.30 -0.60
N ILE A 230 -9.26 24.49 0.22
CA ILE A 230 -7.91 24.90 -0.24
C ILE A 230 -7.29 23.80 -1.10
N ARG A 231 -7.38 22.54 -0.66
CA ARG A 231 -6.91 21.38 -1.41
C ARG A 231 -7.54 21.31 -2.80
N ALA A 232 -8.87 21.48 -2.88
CA ALA A 232 -9.59 21.51 -4.14
C ALA A 232 -9.18 22.68 -5.05
N ALA A 233 -8.78 23.82 -4.47
CA ALA A 233 -8.24 24.95 -5.24
C ALA A 233 -6.83 24.65 -5.77
N ILE A 234 -5.94 24.11 -4.93
CA ILE A 234 -4.58 23.70 -5.28
C ILE A 234 -4.59 22.68 -6.43
N LEU A 235 -5.46 21.67 -6.36
CA LEU A 235 -5.58 20.63 -7.38
C LEU A 235 -5.93 21.15 -8.77
N LYS A 236 -6.60 22.30 -8.88
CA LYS A 236 -6.92 22.91 -10.18
C LYS A 236 -5.70 23.49 -10.89
N TYR A 237 -4.68 23.84 -10.13
CA TYR A 237 -3.46 24.45 -10.65
C TYR A 237 -2.29 23.47 -10.73
N MET A 238 -2.44 22.26 -10.19
CA MET A 238 -1.50 21.17 -10.42
C MET A 238 -1.69 20.63 -11.83
N THR A 239 -0.80 21.04 -12.74
CA THR A 239 -0.67 20.39 -14.05
C THR A 239 0.14 19.10 -13.90
N VAL A 240 -0.35 18.01 -14.49
CA VAL A 240 0.36 16.73 -14.60
C VAL A 240 1.59 16.88 -15.49
#